data_AF-A0A8T5T7B7-F1
#
_entry.id   AF-A0A8T5T7B7-F1
#
_cell.length_a   1.000
_cell.length_b   1.000
_cell.length_c   1.000
_cell.angle_alpha   90.00
_cell.angle_beta   90.00
_cell.angle_gamma   90.00
#
_symmetry.space_group_name_H-M   'P 1'
#
loop_
_entity.id
_entity.type
_entity.pdbx_description
1 polymer ?
#
loop_
_entity_poly.entity_id
_entity_poly.type
_entity_poly.pdbx_seq_one_letter_code
_entity_poly.pdbx_strand_id
1 'polypeptide(L)'
;MYKRLKKDMNINIEEKDGQLFLGDKKNDMRLVMLRPNEIMEFCEFTGTNAEDILSWVGKTLGKSLMEQFFHNKDWSTETLAVRKEVVLGTLEALMLMGYGALTGLFKKDHILINVYGSLAQEEKENIMAKNLCVLYLGIFTGFLSVLGIETDGKEIECVLTGGEKCSFKLDFIGEEIEDGLVDQDPSEETVAEFLASL
;
A
#
# COMPACT_ATOMS: atom_id res chain seq x y z
N MET A 1 13.82 -14.29 -1.13
CA MET A 1 13.88 -12.87 -0.71
C MET A 1 12.75 -12.52 0.25
N TYR A 2 11.56 -13.10 0.09
CA TYR A 2 10.42 -12.98 1.03
C TYR A 2 10.79 -13.17 2.52
N LYS A 3 11.63 -14.18 2.86
CA LYS A 3 12.14 -14.39 4.24
C LYS A 3 13.01 -13.26 4.81
N ARG A 4 13.54 -12.35 3.98
CA ARG A 4 14.36 -11.21 4.42
C ARG A 4 13.48 -10.06 4.91
N LEU A 5 12.44 -9.69 4.15
CA LEU A 5 11.48 -8.65 4.51
C LEU A 5 10.89 -8.90 5.91
N LYS A 6 10.44 -10.13 6.19
CA LYS A 6 9.80 -10.47 7.48
C LYS A 6 10.72 -10.34 8.71
N LYS A 7 12.04 -10.44 8.54
CA LYS A 7 13.01 -10.34 9.65
C LYS A 7 13.55 -8.91 9.80
N ASP A 8 13.58 -8.17 8.69
CA ASP A 8 14.16 -6.83 8.59
C ASP A 8 13.10 -5.71 8.69
N MET A 9 11.80 -6.02 8.85
CA MET A 9 10.70 -5.04 8.89
C MET A 9 9.95 -5.00 10.23
N ASN A 10 10.68 -4.91 11.34
CA ASN A 10 10.05 -4.60 12.62
C ASN A 10 9.99 -3.09 12.82
N ILE A 11 8.87 -2.60 13.36
CA ILE A 11 8.80 -1.22 13.87
C ILE A 11 9.55 -1.18 15.20
N ASN A 12 10.61 -0.36 15.25
CA ASN A 12 11.40 -0.13 16.44
C ASN A 12 11.11 1.25 16.99
N ILE A 13 10.83 1.31 18.30
CA ILE A 13 10.56 2.54 19.04
C ILE A 13 11.76 2.82 19.95
N GLU A 14 12.43 3.94 19.72
CA GLU A 14 13.49 4.42 20.59
C GLU A 14 12.98 5.57 21.46
N GLU A 15 12.41 5.21 22.60
CA GLU A 15 11.73 6.15 23.51
C GLU A 15 12.63 7.29 23.99
N LYS A 16 13.93 7.04 24.19
CA LYS A 16 14.88 8.04 24.67
C LYS A 16 15.06 9.21 23.70
N ASP A 17 15.07 8.90 22.41
CA ASP A 17 15.27 9.88 21.35
C ASP A 17 13.93 10.32 20.73
N GLY A 18 12.81 9.69 21.10
CA GLY A 18 11.48 9.94 20.54
C GLY A 18 11.37 9.55 19.07
N GLN A 19 12.08 8.49 18.65
CA GLN A 19 12.20 8.10 17.24
C GLN A 19 11.52 6.76 16.95
N LEU A 20 10.85 6.68 15.81
CA LEU A 20 10.35 5.43 15.23
C LEU A 20 11.09 5.09 13.94
N PHE A 21 11.34 3.80 13.74
CA PHE A 21 12.05 3.29 12.58
C PHE A 21 11.41 1.99 12.09
N LEU A 22 11.52 1.73 10.79
CA LEU A 22 11.26 0.43 10.19
C LEU A 22 12.60 -0.24 9.83
N GLY A 23 13.03 -1.24 10.62
CA GLY A 23 14.28 -2.02 10.39
C GLY A 23 15.38 -1.93 11.48
N ASP A 24 16.67 -1.84 11.09
CA ASP A 24 17.81 -1.46 11.97
C ASP A 24 18.34 0.00 11.83
N LYS A 25 18.41 0.76 12.93
CA LYS A 25 18.65 2.22 13.09
C LYS A 25 19.68 2.88 12.16
N LYS A 26 20.68 2.15 11.64
CA LYS A 26 21.72 2.66 10.74
C LYS A 26 21.33 2.74 9.26
N ASN A 27 20.36 1.94 8.81
CA ASN A 27 19.98 1.80 7.40
C ASN A 27 18.47 2.05 7.17
N ASP A 28 17.76 2.65 8.14
CA ASP A 28 16.31 2.59 8.20
C ASP A 28 15.55 3.84 7.81
N MET A 29 14.31 3.59 7.34
CA MET A 29 13.28 4.59 7.18
C MET A 29 12.79 5.06 8.55
N ARG A 30 13.01 6.36 8.84
CA ARG A 30 12.37 7.05 9.96
C ARG A 30 10.88 7.16 9.71
N LEU A 31 10.09 6.84 10.72
CA LEU A 31 8.64 6.93 10.67
C LEU A 31 8.16 8.09 11.55
N VAL A 32 7.00 8.62 11.17
CA VAL A 32 6.23 9.58 11.97
C VAL A 32 4.82 9.01 12.11
N MET A 33 4.30 9.01 13.33
CA MET A 33 2.90 8.64 13.58
C MET A 33 2.04 9.88 13.34
N LEU A 34 1.10 9.77 12.41
CA LEU A 34 0.11 10.81 12.10
C LEU A 34 -1.28 10.26 12.40
N ARG A 35 -2.18 11.13 12.86
CA ARG A 35 -3.60 10.82 12.96
C ARG A 35 -4.25 11.04 11.59
N PRO A 36 -5.21 10.20 11.16
CA PRO A 36 -5.89 10.40 9.87
C PRO A 36 -6.45 11.81 9.66
N ASN A 37 -7.02 12.42 10.70
CA ASN A 37 -7.51 13.80 10.67
C ASN A 37 -6.44 14.84 10.30
N GLU A 38 -5.16 14.63 10.64
CA GLU A 38 -4.09 15.57 10.28
C GLU A 38 -3.85 15.61 8.76
N ILE A 39 -4.08 14.49 8.08
CA ILE A 39 -4.05 14.44 6.62
C ILE A 39 -5.27 15.17 6.04
N MET A 40 -6.44 15.03 6.67
CA MET A 40 -7.65 15.73 6.23
C MET A 40 -7.53 17.25 6.40
N GLU A 41 -7.03 17.72 7.54
CA GLU A 41 -6.74 19.14 7.78
C GLU A 41 -5.76 19.68 6.74
N PHE A 42 -4.73 18.92 6.36
CA PHE A 42 -3.84 19.28 5.26
C PHE A 42 -4.61 19.45 3.94
N CYS A 43 -5.56 18.56 3.63
CA CYS A 43 -6.38 18.66 2.43
C CYS A 43 -7.20 19.96 2.40
N GLU A 44 -7.77 20.36 3.54
CA GLU A 44 -8.51 21.61 3.68
C GLU A 44 -7.65 22.82 3.29
N PHE A 45 -6.39 22.86 3.72
CA PHE A 45 -5.46 23.94 3.36
C PHE A 45 -5.09 23.96 1.87
N THR A 46 -4.97 22.78 1.26
CA THR A 46 -4.63 22.68 -0.18
C THR A 46 -5.80 22.94 -1.13
N GLY A 47 -7.03 22.92 -0.61
CA GLY A 47 -8.24 23.23 -1.36
C GLY A 47 -8.45 22.29 -2.55
N THR A 48 -8.76 22.85 -3.72
CA THR A 48 -9.10 22.08 -4.92
C THR A 48 -7.97 21.22 -5.47
N ASN A 49 -6.73 21.46 -5.03
CA ASN A 49 -5.56 20.70 -5.49
C ASN A 49 -5.23 19.49 -4.59
N ALA A 50 -6.03 19.24 -3.55
CA ALA A 50 -5.76 18.20 -2.55
C ALA A 50 -5.54 16.82 -3.19
N GLU A 51 -6.42 16.41 -4.10
CA GLU A 51 -6.33 15.08 -4.73
C GLU A 51 -5.03 14.90 -5.52
N ASP A 52 -4.64 15.88 -6.34
CA ASP A 52 -3.40 15.83 -7.13
C ASP A 52 -2.17 15.78 -6.23
N ILE A 53 -2.16 16.60 -5.17
CA ILE A 53 -1.07 16.65 -4.20
C ILE A 53 -0.96 15.32 -3.46
N LEU A 54 -2.06 14.75 -3.00
CA LEU A 54 -2.05 13.46 -2.30
C LEU A 54 -1.66 12.31 -3.21
N SER A 55 -2.12 12.31 -4.46
CA SER A 55 -1.69 11.34 -5.46
C SER A 55 -0.17 11.41 -5.65
N TRP A 56 0.39 12.61 -5.75
CA TRP A 56 1.84 12.83 -5.86
C TRP A 56 2.60 12.43 -4.60
N VAL A 57 2.11 12.81 -3.42
CA VAL A 57 2.68 12.44 -2.12
C VAL A 57 2.67 10.92 -1.96
N GLY A 58 1.53 10.27 -2.22
CA GLY A 58 1.39 8.82 -2.16
C GLY A 58 2.36 8.12 -3.09
N LYS A 59 2.44 8.56 -4.36
CA LYS A 59 3.42 8.01 -5.32
C LYS A 59 4.84 8.14 -4.82
N THR A 60 5.19 9.28 -4.24
CA THR A 60 6.51 9.55 -3.68
C THR A 60 6.81 8.64 -2.48
N LEU A 61 5.84 8.43 -1.58
CA LEU A 61 5.96 7.51 -0.45
C LEU A 61 6.18 6.07 -0.92
N GLY A 62 5.36 5.59 -1.86
CA GLY A 62 5.49 4.24 -2.43
C GLY A 62 6.86 4.02 -3.08
N LYS A 63 7.35 5.00 -3.85
CA LYS A 63 8.70 4.94 -4.44
C LYS A 63 9.80 4.93 -3.39
N SER A 64 9.73 5.84 -2.43
CA SER A 64 10.74 5.98 -1.37
C SER A 64 10.84 4.72 -0.51
N LEU A 65 9.69 4.08 -0.23
CA LEU A 65 9.64 2.80 0.49
C LEU A 65 10.42 1.72 -0.27
N MET A 66 10.18 1.60 -1.57
CA MET A 66 10.87 0.63 -2.42
C MET A 66 12.37 0.93 -2.54
N GLU A 67 12.73 2.20 -2.75
CA GLU A 67 14.12 2.63 -2.85
C GLU A 67 14.89 2.35 -1.55
N GLN A 68 14.29 2.54 -0.38
CA GLN A 68 14.97 2.24 0.88
C GLN A 68 15.38 0.77 0.98
N PHE A 69 14.44 -0.14 0.75
CA PHE A 69 14.69 -1.59 0.89
C PHE A 69 15.43 -2.21 -0.28
N PHE A 70 15.37 -1.58 -1.47
CA PHE A 70 15.87 -2.14 -2.72
C PHE A 70 16.73 -1.17 -3.54
N HIS A 71 17.39 -0.19 -2.92
CA HIS A 71 18.17 0.89 -3.57
C HIS A 71 19.18 0.42 -4.63
N ASN A 72 19.73 -0.79 -4.49
CA ASN A 72 20.72 -1.35 -5.43
C ASN A 72 20.14 -2.42 -6.37
N LYS A 73 18.82 -2.54 -6.48
CA LYS A 73 18.17 -3.58 -7.26
C LYS A 73 17.73 -3.05 -8.63
N ASP A 74 18.26 -3.66 -9.69
CA ASP A 74 17.70 -3.50 -11.03
C ASP A 74 16.52 -4.48 -11.20
N TRP A 75 15.31 -3.92 -11.31
CA TRP A 75 14.07 -4.69 -11.46
C TRP A 75 13.81 -5.13 -12.90
N SER A 76 14.46 -4.50 -13.89
CA SER A 76 14.27 -4.86 -15.31
C SER A 76 14.74 -6.28 -15.63
N THR A 77 15.70 -6.79 -14.85
CA THR A 77 16.25 -8.15 -14.99
C THR A 77 15.49 -9.21 -14.19
N GLU A 78 14.57 -8.80 -13.32
CA GLU A 78 13.83 -9.72 -12.45
C GLU A 78 12.56 -10.25 -13.11
N THR A 79 12.18 -11.49 -12.77
CA THR A 79 10.95 -12.10 -13.28
C THR A 79 9.71 -11.49 -12.62
N LEU A 80 8.58 -11.54 -13.32
CA LEU A 80 7.30 -11.07 -12.77
C LEU A 80 6.92 -11.81 -11.48
N ALA A 81 7.26 -13.09 -11.36
CA ALA A 81 7.04 -13.86 -10.13
C ALA A 81 7.75 -13.25 -8.91
N VAL A 82 9.01 -12.83 -9.07
CA VAL A 82 9.77 -12.16 -8.00
C VAL A 82 9.16 -10.80 -7.68
N ARG A 83 8.78 -10.02 -8.69
CA ARG A 83 8.13 -8.72 -8.48
C ARG A 83 6.80 -8.87 -7.76
N LYS A 84 6.00 -9.90 -8.08
CA LYS A 84 4.75 -10.26 -7.37
C LYS A 84 5.01 -10.55 -5.89
N GLU A 85 6.01 -11.39 -5.57
CA GLU A 85 6.38 -11.63 -4.16
C GLU A 85 6.74 -10.33 -3.43
N VAL A 86 7.43 -9.42 -4.11
CA VAL A 86 7.83 -8.13 -3.55
C VAL A 86 6.63 -7.22 -3.32
N VAL A 87 5.67 -7.17 -4.26
CA VAL A 87 4.40 -6.45 -4.05
C VAL A 87 3.70 -6.94 -2.79
N LEU A 88 3.54 -8.26 -2.63
CA LEU A 88 2.89 -8.83 -1.45
C LEU A 88 3.65 -8.50 -0.15
N GLY A 89 4.99 -8.57 -0.17
CA GLY A 89 5.81 -8.16 0.96
C GLY A 89 5.71 -6.65 1.29
N THR A 90 5.56 -5.79 0.28
CA THR A 90 5.32 -4.36 0.47
C THR A 90 3.94 -4.08 1.08
N LEU A 91 2.92 -4.86 0.72
CA LEU A 91 1.61 -4.77 1.38
C LEU A 91 1.68 -5.15 2.86
N GLU A 92 2.43 -6.21 3.20
CA GLU A 92 2.70 -6.57 4.60
C GLU A 92 3.43 -5.44 5.35
N ALA A 93 4.34 -4.71 4.68
CA ALA A 93 4.99 -3.53 5.26
C ALA A 93 4.00 -2.45 5.65
N LEU A 94 3.08 -2.14 4.74
CA LEU A 94 2.04 -1.13 4.95
C LEU A 94 1.12 -1.55 6.09
N MET A 95 0.78 -2.84 6.19
CA MET A 95 -0.01 -3.37 7.32
C MET A 95 0.69 -3.11 8.66
N LEU A 96 1.99 -3.41 8.75
CA LEU A 96 2.76 -3.16 9.97
C LEU A 96 2.81 -1.68 10.35
N MET A 97 2.83 -0.79 9.35
CA MET A 97 2.79 0.67 9.54
C MET A 97 1.39 1.22 9.84
N GLY A 98 0.37 0.36 9.99
CA GLY A 98 -0.97 0.78 10.42
C GLY A 98 -1.89 1.24 9.29
N TYR A 99 -1.58 0.93 8.03
CA TYR A 99 -2.43 1.27 6.88
C TYR A 99 -3.69 0.39 6.74
N GLY A 100 -4.06 -0.39 7.76
CA GLY A 100 -5.14 -1.39 7.73
C GLY A 100 -4.65 -2.77 7.30
N ALA A 101 -5.57 -3.69 7.04
CA ALA A 101 -5.24 -5.02 6.54
C ALA A 101 -5.26 -5.03 5.01
N LEU A 102 -4.09 -5.25 4.39
CA LEU A 102 -3.94 -5.18 2.94
C LEU A 102 -3.83 -6.58 2.33
N THR A 103 -4.57 -6.83 1.25
CA THR A 103 -4.42 -8.04 0.43
C THR A 103 -4.23 -7.66 -1.03
N GLY A 104 -3.46 -8.47 -1.76
CA GLY A 104 -3.23 -8.30 -3.20
C GLY A 104 -3.61 -9.57 -3.96
N LEU A 105 -4.39 -9.44 -5.02
CA LEU A 105 -4.76 -10.52 -5.94
C LEU A 105 -4.35 -10.15 -7.35
N PHE A 106 -3.52 -11.00 -7.97
CA PHE A 106 -3.06 -10.81 -9.33
C PHE A 106 -4.01 -11.56 -10.27
N LYS A 107 -4.72 -10.81 -11.11
CA LYS A 107 -5.52 -11.34 -12.21
C LYS A 107 -4.75 -11.17 -13.51
N LYS A 108 -5.29 -11.73 -14.59
CA LYS A 108 -4.63 -11.74 -15.90
C LYS A 108 -4.38 -10.33 -16.44
N ASP A 109 -5.36 -9.45 -16.26
CA ASP A 109 -5.41 -8.09 -16.81
C ASP A 109 -5.26 -6.99 -15.73
N HIS A 110 -5.28 -7.34 -14.44
CA HIS A 110 -5.21 -6.35 -13.37
C HIS A 110 -4.70 -6.92 -12.04
N ILE A 111 -4.34 -6.02 -11.13
CA ILE A 111 -4.14 -6.31 -9.70
C ILE A 111 -5.33 -5.75 -8.92
N LEU A 112 -5.90 -6.54 -8.01
CA LEU A 112 -6.83 -6.05 -6.99
C LEU A 112 -6.08 -5.90 -5.67
N ILE A 113 -6.07 -4.69 -5.11
CA ILE A 113 -5.58 -4.45 -3.75
C ILE A 113 -6.78 -4.09 -2.89
N ASN A 114 -6.99 -4.84 -1.81
CA ASN A 114 -8.06 -4.58 -0.85
C ASN A 114 -7.48 -4.08 0.46
N VAL A 115 -8.15 -3.11 1.08
CA VAL A 115 -7.81 -2.54 2.37
C VAL A 115 -9.00 -2.68 3.31
N TYR A 116 -8.91 -3.60 4.25
CA TYR A 116 -9.88 -3.77 5.34
C TYR A 116 -9.45 -2.94 6.55
N GLY A 117 -10.40 -2.40 7.30
CA GLY A 117 -10.07 -1.45 8.38
C GLY A 117 -9.24 -0.26 7.87
N SER A 118 -9.59 0.25 6.68
CA SER A 118 -8.93 1.41 6.06
C SER A 118 -8.92 2.60 7.00
N LEU A 119 -7.89 3.45 6.93
CA LEU A 119 -7.82 4.70 7.70
C LEU A 119 -9.04 5.61 7.46
N ALA A 120 -9.66 5.53 6.27
CA ALA A 120 -10.89 6.24 5.96
C ALA A 120 -12.07 5.83 6.86
N GLN A 121 -12.03 4.62 7.44
CA GLN A 121 -13.07 4.14 8.34
C GLN A 121 -13.10 4.91 9.68
N GLU A 122 -11.94 5.38 10.15
CA GLU A 122 -11.83 6.13 11.40
C GLU A 122 -12.49 7.51 11.31
N GLU A 123 -12.60 8.05 10.09
CA GLU A 123 -13.10 9.39 9.81
C GLU A 123 -14.38 9.35 8.93
N LYS A 124 -15.20 8.29 9.08
CA LYS A 124 -16.38 8.03 8.23
C LYS A 124 -17.37 9.18 8.09
N GLU A 125 -17.47 10.03 9.11
CA GLU A 125 -18.37 11.19 9.12
C GLU A 125 -17.78 12.42 8.41
N ASN A 126 -16.49 12.42 8.09
CA ASN A 126 -15.83 13.49 7.38
C ASN A 126 -15.86 13.25 5.87
N ILE A 127 -16.44 14.19 5.12
CA ILE A 127 -16.51 14.15 3.66
C ILE A 127 -15.13 14.07 2.99
N MET A 128 -14.08 14.54 3.68
CA MET A 128 -12.70 14.53 3.21
C MET A 128 -11.99 13.22 3.46
N ALA A 129 -12.57 12.26 4.19
CA ALA A 129 -11.96 10.95 4.41
C ALA A 129 -11.66 10.20 3.11
N LYS A 130 -12.35 10.54 2.01
CA LYS A 130 -12.08 10.01 0.67
C LYS A 130 -10.65 10.32 0.18
N ASN A 131 -10.05 11.41 0.64
CA ASN A 131 -8.67 11.78 0.33
C ASN A 131 -7.66 10.74 0.82
N LEU A 132 -7.97 9.99 1.88
CA LEU A 132 -7.13 8.88 2.34
C LEU A 132 -7.09 7.75 1.29
N CYS A 133 -8.20 7.47 0.59
CA CYS A 133 -8.22 6.52 -0.52
C CYS A 133 -7.36 6.97 -1.72
N VAL A 134 -7.29 8.28 -1.98
CA VAL A 134 -6.39 8.84 -3.00
C VAL A 134 -4.94 8.60 -2.62
N LEU A 135 -4.59 8.78 -1.34
CA LEU A 135 -3.26 8.49 -0.83
C LEU A 135 -2.89 7.00 -1.01
N TYR A 136 -3.79 6.06 -0.67
CA TYR A 136 -3.57 4.62 -0.90
C TYR A 136 -3.27 4.32 -2.36
N LEU A 137 -4.10 4.80 -3.28
CA LEU A 137 -3.91 4.58 -4.71
C LEU A 137 -2.57 5.17 -5.20
N GLY A 138 -2.19 6.35 -4.69
CA GLY A 138 -0.87 6.94 -4.92
C GLY A 138 0.26 6.02 -4.45
N ILE A 139 0.20 5.50 -3.22
CA ILE A 139 1.22 4.58 -2.68
C ILE A 139 1.35 3.34 -3.55
N PHE A 140 0.22 2.72 -3.93
CA PHE A 140 0.21 1.50 -4.73
C PHE A 140 0.83 1.71 -6.10
N THR A 141 0.39 2.74 -6.82
CA THR A 141 0.97 3.11 -8.12
C THR A 141 2.45 3.47 -8.00
N GLY A 142 2.84 4.14 -6.90
CA GLY A 142 4.22 4.48 -6.59
C GLY A 142 5.14 3.26 -6.53
N PHE A 143 4.84 2.27 -5.67
CA PHE A 143 5.71 1.11 -5.54
C PHE A 143 5.68 0.20 -6.78
N LEU A 144 4.52 0.07 -7.46
CA LEU A 144 4.41 -0.74 -8.68
C LEU A 144 5.29 -0.17 -9.80
N SER A 145 5.34 1.15 -9.94
CA SER A 145 6.19 1.81 -10.93
C SER A 145 7.68 1.51 -10.73
N VAL A 146 8.16 1.40 -9.47
CA VAL A 146 9.57 1.02 -9.19
C VAL A 146 9.87 -0.40 -9.65
N LEU A 147 8.88 -1.29 -9.55
CA LEU A 147 8.98 -2.68 -10.02
C LEU A 147 8.83 -2.80 -11.55
N GLY A 148 8.64 -1.69 -12.26
CA GLY A 148 8.36 -1.69 -13.70
C GLY A 148 7.02 -2.34 -14.04
N ILE A 149 6.05 -2.26 -13.13
CA ILE A 149 4.67 -2.70 -13.37
C ILE A 149 3.85 -1.44 -13.62
N GLU A 150 3.57 -1.18 -14.89
CA GLU A 150 2.77 -0.02 -15.30
C GLU A 150 1.28 -0.36 -15.22
N THR A 151 0.53 0.44 -14.46
CA THR A 151 -0.91 0.22 -14.24
C THR A 151 -1.69 1.51 -14.29
N ASP A 152 -2.92 1.46 -14.79
CA ASP A 152 -3.94 2.49 -14.56
C ASP A 152 -4.85 2.06 -13.41
N GLY A 153 -4.98 2.90 -12.40
CA GLY A 153 -5.53 2.53 -11.11
C GLY A 153 -6.78 3.32 -10.76
N LYS A 154 -7.80 2.64 -10.21
CA LYS A 154 -8.99 3.28 -9.64
C LYS A 154 -9.52 2.52 -8.43
N GLU A 155 -10.21 3.25 -7.56
CA GLU A 155 -11.00 2.63 -6.49
C GLU A 155 -12.34 2.15 -7.07
N ILE A 156 -12.68 0.90 -6.80
CA ILE A 156 -13.92 0.24 -7.27
C ILE A 156 -14.91 -0.04 -6.15
N GLU A 157 -14.46 0.00 -4.88
CA GLU A 157 -15.28 -0.16 -3.68
C GLU A 157 -14.71 0.72 -2.57
N CYS A 158 -15.57 1.31 -1.74
CA CYS A 158 -15.16 2.21 -0.67
C CYS A 158 -15.98 2.00 0.60
N VAL A 159 -15.31 1.96 1.76
CA VAL A 159 -15.97 1.87 3.07
C VAL A 159 -16.86 3.08 3.39
N LEU A 160 -16.57 4.23 2.79
CA LEU A 160 -17.36 5.46 2.96
C LEU A 160 -18.68 5.42 2.18
N THR A 161 -18.79 4.56 1.16
CA THR A 161 -20.00 4.36 0.37
C THR A 161 -20.76 3.10 0.77
N GLY A 162 -20.48 2.56 1.96
CA GLY A 162 -21.13 1.35 2.49
C GLY A 162 -20.48 0.03 2.06
N GLY A 163 -19.30 0.06 1.43
CA GLY A 163 -18.50 -1.14 1.18
C GLY A 163 -17.93 -1.74 2.46
N GLU A 164 -17.56 -3.03 2.39
CA GLU A 164 -16.93 -3.72 3.53
C GLU A 164 -15.44 -3.38 3.65
N LYS A 165 -14.85 -2.93 2.54
CA LYS A 165 -13.44 -2.58 2.39
C LYS A 165 -13.25 -1.48 1.35
N CYS A 166 -12.04 -0.97 1.23
CA CYS A 166 -11.62 -0.19 0.07
C CYS A 166 -10.94 -1.13 -0.93
N SER A 167 -11.46 -1.21 -2.15
CA SER A 167 -10.93 -2.09 -3.19
C SER A 167 -10.40 -1.24 -4.34
N PHE A 168 -9.15 -1.48 -4.73
CA PHE A 168 -8.45 -0.75 -5.79
C PHE A 168 -8.12 -1.70 -6.94
N LYS A 169 -8.60 -1.38 -8.14
CA LYS A 169 -8.29 -2.12 -9.37
C LYS A 169 -7.19 -1.37 -10.13
N LEU A 170 -6.10 -2.08 -10.40
CA LEU A 170 -4.92 -1.58 -11.11
C LEU A 170 -4.78 -2.37 -12.41
N ASP A 171 -5.35 -1.86 -13.49
CA ASP A 171 -5.37 -2.48 -14.81
C ASP A 171 -3.97 -2.34 -15.46
N PHE A 172 -3.41 -3.42 -16.00
CA PHE A 172 -2.07 -3.38 -16.61
C PHE A 172 -2.06 -2.55 -17.90
N ILE A 173 -0.98 -1.81 -18.11
CA ILE A 173 -0.73 -1.09 -19.37
C ILE A 173 0.27 -1.89 -20.20
N GLY A 174 -0.23 -2.60 -21.22
CA GLY A 174 0.58 -3.19 -22.29
C GLY A 174 0.97 -4.66 -22.14
N GLU A 175 1.02 -5.23 -20.93
CA GLU A 175 1.36 -6.64 -20.69
C GLU A 175 0.30 -7.34 -19.82
N GLU A 176 -0.07 -8.57 -20.18
CA GLU A 176 -0.90 -9.46 -19.36
C GLU A 176 -0.02 -10.39 -18.52
N ILE A 177 -0.55 -10.86 -17.39
CA ILE A 177 0.13 -11.83 -16.52
C ILE A 177 -0.03 -13.25 -17.07
N GLU A 178 1.06 -14.02 -17.03
CA GLU A 178 1.07 -15.45 -17.37
C GLU A 178 0.11 -16.25 -16.48
N ASP A 179 -0.62 -17.21 -17.05
CA ASP A 179 -1.67 -17.96 -16.35
C ASP A 179 -1.19 -18.63 -15.04
N GLY A 180 0.09 -19.03 -14.96
CA GLY A 180 0.68 -19.63 -13.77
C GLY A 180 0.91 -18.67 -12.58
N LEU A 181 0.77 -17.36 -12.81
CA LEU A 181 0.90 -16.32 -11.79
C LEU A 181 -0.44 -15.66 -11.42
N VAL A 182 -1.54 -16.10 -12.04
CA VAL A 182 -2.90 -15.64 -11.72
C VAL A 182 -3.36 -16.29 -10.41
N ASP A 183 -3.83 -15.45 -9.48
CA ASP A 183 -4.40 -15.89 -8.22
C ASP A 183 -5.85 -16.36 -8.42
N GLN A 184 -6.17 -17.51 -7.84
CA GLN A 184 -7.55 -17.95 -7.67
C GLN A 184 -8.26 -17.02 -6.69
N ASP A 185 -9.56 -16.85 -6.85
CA ASP A 185 -10.33 -16.05 -5.91
C ASP A 185 -10.24 -16.67 -4.50
N PRO A 186 -9.87 -15.89 -3.48
CA PRO A 186 -9.81 -16.40 -2.11
C PRO A 186 -11.23 -16.78 -1.68
N SER A 187 -11.36 -17.90 -0.98
CA SER A 187 -12.64 -18.26 -0.36
C SER A 187 -12.98 -17.26 0.76
N GLU A 188 -14.27 -17.08 1.04
CA GLU A 188 -14.74 -16.24 2.15
C GLU A 188 -14.12 -16.68 3.50
N GLU A 189 -13.94 -17.98 3.70
CA GLU A 189 -13.27 -18.55 4.88
C GLU A 189 -11.82 -18.08 5.01
N THR A 190 -11.07 -18.00 3.90
CA THR A 190 -9.67 -17.56 3.90
C THR A 190 -9.56 -16.09 4.30
N VAL A 191 -10.49 -15.25 3.84
CA VAL A 191 -10.55 -13.83 4.19
C VAL A 191 -10.90 -13.67 5.67
N ALA A 192 -11.88 -14.42 6.17
CA ALA A 192 -12.29 -14.37 7.57
C ALA A 192 -11.18 -14.84 8.53
N GLU A 193 -10.48 -15.93 8.18
CA GLU A 193 -9.36 -16.45 8.98
C GLU A 193 -8.20 -15.45 9.06
N PHE A 194 -7.86 -14.79 7.95
CA PHE A 194 -6.87 -13.72 7.93
C PHE A 194 -7.27 -12.54 8.82
N LEU A 195 -8.51 -12.05 8.71
CA LEU A 195 -9.01 -10.95 9.54
C LEU A 195 -9.02 -11.31 11.04
N ALA A 196 -9.30 -12.57 11.39
CA ALA A 196 -9.26 -13.05 12.77
C ALA A 196 -7.84 -13.20 13.33
N SER A 197 -6.81 -13.18 12.49
CA SER A 197 -5.40 -13.34 12.88
C SER A 197 -4.66 -12.02 13.13
N LEU A 198 -5.31 -10.88 12.84
CA LEU A 198 -4.83 -9.52 13.10
C LEU A 198 -5.17 -9.07 14.52
#